data_AF-A0A4R6F9W8-F1
#
_entry.id   AF-A0A4R6F9W8-F1
#
_cell.length_a   1.000
_cell.length_b   1.000
_cell.length_c   1.000
_cell.angle_alpha   90.00
_cell.angle_beta   90.00
_cell.angle_gamma   90.00
#
_symmetry.space_group_name_H-M   'P 1'
#
loop_
_entity.id
_entity.type
_entity.pdbx_description
1 polymer ?
#
loop_
_entity_poly.entity_id
_entity_poly.type
_entity_poly.pdbx_seq_one_letter_code
_entity_poly.pdbx_strand_id
1 'polypeptide(L)' 'MSSRSRKARAKLAPPASTADPAAVDSFEPDYGTRCEVCDESPCVTGVKAGRVVYQSGLCGPCTFGTAEAIDPANW' A
#
# COMPACT_ATOMS: atom_id res chain seq x y z
N MET A 1 42.74 -30.65 -8.66
CA MET A 1 41.35 -30.73 -9.13
C MET A 1 40.47 -31.16 -7.96
N SER A 2 39.71 -30.26 -7.33
CA SER A 2 38.41 -30.65 -6.78
C SER A 2 37.58 -29.41 -6.52
N SER A 3 36.44 -29.41 -7.19
CA SER A 3 35.54 -28.31 -7.46
C SER A 3 34.56 -28.05 -6.31
N ARG A 4 34.30 -26.77 -6.08
CA ARG A 4 32.98 -26.12 -5.89
C ARG A 4 32.00 -26.78 -4.92
N SER A 5 31.55 -26.00 -3.93
CA SER A 5 30.12 -25.66 -3.80
C SER A 5 29.89 -24.61 -2.71
N ARG A 6 29.98 -23.33 -3.08
CA ARG A 6 29.34 -22.25 -2.31
C ARG A 6 27.84 -22.38 -2.58
N LYS A 7 27.09 -22.90 -1.62
CA LYS A 7 25.62 -22.93 -1.67
C LYS A 7 25.13 -21.49 -1.79
N ALA A 8 24.61 -21.14 -2.97
CA ALA A 8 23.95 -19.88 -3.23
C ALA A 8 22.71 -19.81 -2.32
N ARG A 9 22.77 -18.96 -1.31
CA ARG A 9 21.64 -18.65 -0.45
C ARG A 9 20.62 -17.93 -1.33
N ALA A 10 19.55 -18.63 -1.69
CA ALA A 10 18.44 -18.07 -2.45
C ALA A 10 17.99 -16.78 -1.76
N LYS A 11 18.11 -15.67 -2.49
CA LYS A 11 17.68 -14.35 -2.05
C LYS A 11 16.15 -14.40 -2.10
N LEU A 12 15.54 -14.75 -0.97
CA LEU A 12 14.11 -14.56 -0.76
C LEU A 12 13.83 -13.10 -1.09
N ALA A 13 13.13 -12.87 -2.21
CA ALA A 13 12.57 -11.57 -2.49
C ALA A 13 11.68 -11.21 -1.30
N PRO A 14 11.79 -10.00 -0.72
CA PRO A 14 10.80 -9.57 0.26
C PRO A 14 9.40 -9.64 -0.38
N PRO A 15 8.35 -9.99 0.40
CA PRO A 15 6.99 -9.91 -0.11
C PRO A 15 6.75 -8.49 -0.64
N ALA A 16 6.05 -8.37 -1.76
CA ALA A 16 5.72 -7.12 -2.43
C ALA A 16 4.74 -6.28 -1.59
N SER A 17 5.18 -5.82 -0.41
CA SER A 17 4.39 -4.97 0.49
C SER A 17 5.27 -3.93 1.19
N THR A 18 6.39 -3.56 0.57
CA THR A 18 7.00 -2.26 0.84
C THR A 18 6.61 -1.37 -0.32
N ALA A 19 5.37 -0.87 -0.31
CA ALA A 19 5.05 0.32 -1.07
C ALA A 19 5.99 1.40 -0.53
N ASP A 20 7.04 1.69 -1.30
CA ASP A 20 7.92 2.79 -0.99
C ASP A 20 7.03 4.04 -0.88
N PRO A 21 6.98 4.74 0.25
CA PRO A 21 6.10 5.90 0.40
C PRO A 21 6.48 7.03 -0.57
N ALA A 22 7.69 7.01 -1.14
CA ALA A 22 8.07 7.90 -2.24
C ALA A 22 7.56 7.44 -3.61
N ALA A 23 6.78 6.36 -3.66
CA ALA A 23 6.21 5.83 -4.90
C ALA A 23 4.75 6.20 -5.13
N VAL A 24 4.03 6.82 -4.20
CA VAL A 24 2.65 7.29 -4.44
C VAL A 24 2.69 8.74 -4.89
N ASP A 25 2.08 9.05 -6.04
CA ASP A 25 1.96 10.43 -6.53
C ASP A 25 0.72 11.12 -5.92
N SER A 26 -0.38 10.37 -5.77
CA SER A 26 -1.64 10.87 -5.21
C SER A 26 -2.43 9.76 -4.53
N PHE A 27 -3.23 10.11 -3.53
CA PHE A 27 -4.20 9.21 -2.91
C PHE A 27 -5.58 9.46 -3.51
N GLU A 28 -6.26 8.40 -3.91
CA GLU A 28 -7.62 8.44 -4.46
C GLU A 28 -8.59 7.60 -3.62
N PRO A 29 -9.86 8.03 -3.50
CA PRO A 29 -10.91 7.27 -2.83
C PRO A 29 -11.40 6.09 -3.66
N ASP A 30 -11.27 4.90 -3.06
CA ASP A 30 -11.91 3.69 -3.54
C ASP A 30 -13.21 3.42 -2.76
N TYR A 31 -14.34 3.66 -3.42
CA TYR A 31 -15.67 3.38 -2.87
C TYR A 31 -16.14 1.94 -3.10
N GLY A 32 -15.37 1.13 -3.84
CA GLY A 32 -15.65 -0.28 -4.07
C GLY A 32 -15.21 -1.18 -2.92
N THR A 33 -14.28 -0.71 -2.09
CA THR A 33 -13.71 -1.44 -0.96
C THR A 33 -14.14 -0.83 0.37
N ARG A 34 -14.35 -1.67 1.39
CA ARG A 34 -14.65 -1.24 2.76
C ARG A 34 -13.45 -1.39 3.66
N CYS A 35 -13.35 -0.49 4.63
CA CYS A 35 -12.27 -0.49 5.61
C CYS A 35 -12.29 -1.77 6.43
N GLU A 36 -11.18 -2.49 6.50
CA GLU A 36 -11.08 -3.72 7.30
C GLU A 36 -11.18 -3.48 8.82
N VAL A 37 -11.01 -2.22 9.27
CA VAL A 37 -11.04 -1.84 10.70
C VAL A 37 -12.41 -1.36 11.15
N CYS A 38 -13.07 -0.48 10.39
CA CYS A 38 -14.33 0.16 10.78
C CYS A 38 -15.50 -0.05 9.80
N ASP A 39 -15.31 -0.85 8.74
CA ASP A 39 -16.27 -1.11 7.65
C ASP A 39 -16.71 0.14 6.85
N GLU A 40 -16.06 1.28 7.08
CA GLU A 40 -16.39 2.54 6.43
C GLU A 40 -15.74 2.67 5.03
N SER A 41 -16.33 3.51 4.19
CA SER A 41 -15.87 3.81 2.84
C SER A 41 -15.85 5.33 2.65
N PRO A 42 -14.95 5.90 1.82
CA PRO A 42 -14.02 5.23 0.91
C PRO A 42 -12.70 4.76 1.56
N CYS A 43 -12.09 3.73 0.96
CA CYS A 43 -10.72 3.31 1.26
C CYS A 43 -9.67 4.13 0.51
N VAL A 44 -8.48 4.25 1.09
CA VAL A 44 -7.35 4.98 0.50
C VAL A 44 -6.61 4.09 -0.49
N THR A 45 -6.51 4.57 -1.73
CA THR A 45 -5.73 3.94 -2.80
C THR A 45 -4.63 4.89 -3.26
N GLY A 46 -3.37 4.47 -3.16
CA GLY A 46 -2.24 5.23 -3.69
C GLY A 46 -2.03 4.94 -5.17
N VAL A 47 -2.05 6.01 -5.98
CA VAL A 47 -1.87 5.98 -7.42
C VAL A 47 -0.52 6.58 -7.78
N LYS A 48 0.19 5.95 -8.73
CA LYS A 48 1.40 6.46 -9.37
C LYS A 48 1.26 6.40 -10.87
N ALA A 49 1.49 7.51 -11.56
CA ALA A 49 1.36 7.59 -13.03
C ALA A 49 0.06 6.94 -13.56
N GLY A 50 -1.07 7.16 -12.88
CA GLY A 50 -2.38 6.61 -13.24
C GLY A 50 -2.56 5.11 -12.96
N ARG A 51 -1.67 4.48 -12.21
CA ARG A 51 -1.78 3.07 -11.78
C ARG A 51 -1.83 2.96 -10.27
N VAL A 52 -2.70 2.10 -9.77
CA VAL A 52 -2.73 1.76 -8.35
C VAL A 52 -1.44 1.04 -7.96
N VAL A 53 -0.69 1.63 -7.05
CA VAL A 53 0.56 1.07 -6.50
C VAL A 53 0.46 0.74 -5.02
N TYR A 54 -0.56 1.26 -4.34
CA TYR A 54 -0.82 1.02 -2.92
C TYR A 54 -2.32 0.88 -2.68
N GLN A 55 -2.72 -0.16 -1.98
CA GLN A 55 -4.07 -0.30 -1.42
C GLN A 55 -3.91 -0.77 0.02
N SER A 56 -4.30 0.08 0.96
CA SER A 56 -4.28 -0.27 2.38
C SER A 56 -5.47 -1.14 2.78
N GLY A 57 -6.61 -1.05 2.06
CA GLY A 57 -7.88 -1.58 2.54
C GLY A 57 -8.41 -0.84 3.78
N LEU A 58 -7.87 0.36 4.04
CA LEU A 58 -8.24 1.22 5.17
C LEU A 58 -8.87 2.50 4.65
N CYS A 59 -9.90 3.00 5.34
CA CYS A 59 -10.46 4.32 5.06
C CYS A 59 -9.47 5.43 5.43
N GLY A 60 -9.76 6.66 4.99
CA GLY A 60 -8.93 7.83 5.27
C GLY A 60 -8.59 7.99 6.76
N PRO A 61 -9.58 8.00 7.69
CA PRO A 61 -9.30 8.13 9.12
C PRO A 61 -8.42 7.01 9.68
N CYS A 62 -8.63 5.77 9.23
CA CYS A 62 -7.81 4.63 9.67
C CYS A 62 -6.40 4.64 9.06
N THR A 63 -6.23 5.23 7.87
CA THR A 63 -4.92 5.36 7.20
C THR A 63 -4.09 6.50 7.79
N PHE A 64 -4.71 7.68 7.98
CA PHE A 64 -4.02 8.91 8.36
C PHE A 64 -4.11 9.24 9.85
N GLY A 65 -5.01 8.58 10.59
CA GLY A 65 -5.18 8.79 12.03
C GLY A 65 -5.88 10.10 12.40
N THR A 66 -6.50 10.79 11.45
CA THR A 66 -7.20 12.06 11.66
C THR A 66 -8.68 11.95 11.25
N ALA A 67 -9.57 12.59 12.00
CA ALA A 67 -11.00 12.58 11.66
C ALA A 67 -11.32 13.36 10.38
N GLU A 68 -10.51 14.38 10.06
CA GLU A 68 -10.67 15.20 8.85
C GLU A 68 -10.43 14.42 7.56
N ALA A 69 -9.67 13.32 7.65
CA ALA A 69 -9.49 12.38 6.56
C ALA A 69 -10.75 11.54 6.27
N ILE A 70 -11.90 11.80 6.90
CA ILE A 70 -13.18 11.27 6.40
C ILE A 70 -13.53 11.83 5.02
N ASP A 71 -13.06 13.05 4.72
CA ASP A 71 -13.22 13.69 3.42
C ASP A 71 -12.01 13.37 2.52
N PRO A 72 -12.21 12.71 1.37
CA PRO A 72 -11.15 12.44 0.40
C PRO A 72 -10.43 13.67 -0.14
N ALA A 73 -11.00 14.86 0.00
CA ALA A 73 -10.31 16.11 -0.36
C ALA A 73 -9.11 16.42 0.56
N ASN A 74 -8.99 15.73 1.71
CA ASN A 74 -7.96 15.97 2.72
C ASN A 74 -6.87 14.88 2.77
N TRP A 75 -6.74 14.04 1.73
CA TRP A 75 -5.79 12.91 1.67
C TRP A 75 -4.49 13.25 0.94
#